data_AF-A0A7C3JA17-F1
#
_entry.id   AF-A0A7C3JA17-F1
#
_cell.length_a   1.000
_cell.length_b   1.000
_cell.length_c   1.000
_cell.angle_alpha   90.00
_cell.angle_beta   90.00
_cell.angle_gamma   90.00
#
_symmetry.space_group_name_H-M   'P 1'
#
loop_
_entity.id
_entity.type
_entity.pdbx_description
1 polymer ?
#
loop_
_entity_poly.entity_id
_entity_poly.type
_entity_poly.pdbx_seq_one_letter_code
_entity_poly.pdbx_strand_id
1 'polypeptide(L)'
;MTVSSGANQPNVAAARNFTPRPTPGYRARYIAHNTPMTLPAAQILNVTLTIQNVGSFTWTQGGPNPFRLGFQWYNAAGQLVQFPPEFDFRMPLPHDVPSNGIVTLQARLKTPDTPGVYQLRWDMVHELVTWFVTQGDAGLLVSPITITQPVPVTPSPTPEVTPSPTPAPAQVQIQDISNQLAQHASKRYVQRPATAIRRIIVHHTGTPATITPQRIAEFQVNEKDLPGITYHFCITADGRAYQTQPLTLTAAHAGQDSQDSVGVCLIGNFTSTPPPQSQFEATASVLAQLAASLNIRLDQIFGYRELVNTQSPGNTWPTWKEALIKRAGSLISSAAPPAQPSPAAKPIDHYLLLWHRGGGNWAEWDLRGALDYIGQFPLTIGFSVEEAKLAKNVTILGGPNGVPATVDQLLRAAGCKVDRLAGATENETRKMLTELIKQGKRFRNLQ
;
A
#
# COMPACT_ATOMS: atom_id res chain seq x y z
N MET A 1 55.66 85.77 24.19
CA MET A 1 55.18 84.69 25.08
C MET A 1 53.68 84.55 24.89
N THR A 2 53.28 83.37 24.44
CA THR A 2 51.92 82.83 24.36
C THR A 2 51.31 82.65 25.75
N VAL A 3 50.03 83.00 25.93
CA VAL A 3 49.04 82.15 26.61
C VAL A 3 47.66 82.40 25.95
N SER A 4 47.04 81.30 25.52
CA SER A 4 45.77 81.21 24.82
C SER A 4 44.60 81.14 25.82
N SER A 5 43.53 81.89 25.55
CA SER A 5 42.22 81.77 26.20
C SER A 5 41.29 80.92 25.33
N GLY A 6 41.00 79.69 25.75
CA GLY A 6 40.03 78.81 25.10
C GLY A 6 38.75 78.70 25.93
N ALA A 7 37.66 79.29 25.43
CA ALA A 7 36.31 79.13 25.96
C ALA A 7 35.60 77.92 25.32
N ASN A 8 34.96 77.14 26.18
CA ASN A 8 33.80 76.25 26.00
C ASN A 8 33.35 75.91 24.55
N GLN A 9 33.63 74.67 24.11
CA GLN A 9 32.74 73.89 23.24
C GLN A 9 32.57 72.48 23.83
N PRO A 10 31.38 71.88 23.73
CA PRO A 10 31.07 70.60 24.35
C PRO A 10 31.92 69.48 23.76
N ASN A 11 32.34 68.56 24.63
CA ASN A 11 33.01 67.31 24.30
C ASN A 11 32.18 66.53 23.27
N VAL A 12 32.46 66.72 21.97
CA VAL A 12 32.13 65.74 20.94
C VAL A 12 33.15 64.62 21.10
N ALA A 13 33.00 63.85 22.18
CA ALA A 13 33.71 62.60 22.36
C ALA A 13 33.41 61.77 21.11
N ALA A 14 34.48 61.52 20.35
CA ALA A 14 34.48 60.76 19.12
C ALA A 14 33.46 59.63 19.20
N ALA A 15 32.38 59.77 18.42
CA ALA A 15 31.63 58.62 17.96
C ALA A 15 32.66 57.72 17.29
N ARG A 16 33.15 56.73 18.04
CA ARG A 16 33.84 55.59 17.46
C ARG A 16 32.83 55.04 16.48
N ASN A 17 33.04 55.32 15.20
CA ASN A 17 32.40 54.65 14.10
C ASN A 17 32.67 53.16 14.31
N PHE A 18 31.81 52.50 15.07
CA PHE A 18 31.65 51.06 14.99
C PHE A 18 31.07 50.84 13.61
N THR A 19 31.93 50.78 12.59
CA THR A 19 31.61 50.04 11.39
C THR A 19 31.25 48.64 11.88
N PRO A 20 29.97 48.21 11.78
CA PRO A 20 29.59 46.87 12.19
C PRO A 20 30.50 45.91 11.43
N ARG A 21 31.16 44.98 12.14
CA ARG A 21 31.92 43.94 11.48
C ARG A 21 30.98 43.29 10.46
N PRO A 22 31.35 43.20 9.17
CA PRO A 22 30.44 42.67 8.15
C PRO A 22 29.97 41.28 8.59
N THR A 23 28.64 41.12 8.67
CA THR A 23 28.02 39.85 9.06
C THR A 23 28.49 38.77 8.09
N PRO A 24 29.15 37.69 8.55
CA PRO A 24 29.61 36.65 7.64
C PRO A 24 28.42 36.01 6.91
N GLY A 25 28.57 35.70 5.61
CA GLY A 25 27.45 35.25 4.77
C GLY A 25 26.81 33.93 5.19
N TYR A 26 27.62 32.95 5.59
CA TYR A 26 27.18 31.60 5.95
C TYR A 26 27.22 31.40 7.47
N ARG A 27 26.19 31.89 8.18
CA ARG A 27 26.09 31.71 9.63
C ARG A 27 24.71 31.23 10.07
N ALA A 28 24.69 30.18 10.88
CA ALA A 28 23.48 29.59 11.41
C ALA A 28 23.55 29.54 12.94
N ARG A 29 22.42 29.82 13.59
CA ARG A 29 22.27 29.68 15.04
C ARG A 29 21.19 28.65 15.33
N TYR A 30 21.57 27.53 15.92
CA TYR A 30 20.64 26.48 16.35
C TYR A 30 20.02 26.90 17.68
N ILE A 31 18.74 27.30 17.66
CA ILE A 31 18.00 27.80 18.82
C ILE A 31 17.52 26.64 19.70
N ALA A 32 17.02 25.57 19.07
CA ALA A 32 16.49 24.40 19.76
C ALA A 32 16.68 23.14 18.92
N HIS A 33 16.87 22.00 19.56
CA HIS A 33 16.82 20.70 18.93
C HIS A 33 16.37 19.62 19.91
N ASN A 34 15.88 18.49 19.39
CA ASN A 34 15.54 17.31 20.20
C ASN A 34 16.40 16.07 19.87
N THR A 35 17.57 16.24 19.24
CA THR A 35 18.51 15.16 18.93
C THR A 35 18.80 14.30 20.17
N PRO A 36 18.39 13.00 20.20
CA PRO A 36 18.64 12.15 21.36
C PRO A 36 20.12 11.80 21.52
N MET A 37 20.56 11.62 22.76
CA MET A 37 21.94 11.20 23.08
C MET A 37 22.14 9.68 23.02
N THR A 38 21.04 8.91 22.96
CA THR A 38 21.07 7.45 22.79
C THR A 38 20.14 7.08 21.66
N LEU A 39 20.66 6.37 20.66
CA LEU A 39 19.97 6.11 19.41
C LEU A 39 20.20 4.66 18.97
N PRO A 40 19.18 3.97 18.42
CA PRO A 40 19.38 2.63 17.87
C PRO A 40 20.25 2.66 16.60
N ALA A 41 21.09 1.63 16.43
CA ALA A 41 21.83 1.42 15.20
C ALA A 41 20.91 1.20 14.00
N ALA A 42 21.38 1.60 12.83
CA ALA A 42 20.74 1.36 11.53
C ALA A 42 19.32 1.94 11.33
N GLN A 43 18.90 2.94 12.10
CA GLN A 43 17.56 3.54 12.03
C GLN A 43 17.54 4.90 11.32
N ILE A 44 16.37 5.32 10.86
CA ILE A 44 16.10 6.70 10.43
C ILE A 44 15.07 7.28 11.41
N LEU A 45 15.42 8.41 12.02
CA LEU A 45 14.63 9.05 13.08
C LEU A 45 14.33 10.49 12.71
N ASN A 46 13.22 11.01 13.22
CA ASN A 46 12.89 12.42 13.03
C ASN A 46 13.45 13.25 14.19
N VAL A 47 14.23 14.27 13.86
CA VAL A 47 14.79 15.25 14.78
C VAL A 47 14.24 16.60 14.39
N THR A 48 13.65 17.31 15.35
CA THR A 48 13.23 18.69 15.18
C THR A 48 14.40 19.61 15.48
N LEU A 49 14.68 20.56 14.59
CA LEU A 49 15.65 21.64 14.81
C LEU A 49 15.01 22.99 14.49
N THR A 50 15.17 23.96 15.37
CA THR A 50 14.86 25.37 15.12
C THR A 50 16.17 26.12 14.89
N ILE A 51 16.32 26.70 13.71
CA ILE A 51 17.55 27.34 13.24
C ILE A 51 17.22 28.77 12.84
N GLN A 52 18.04 29.71 13.28
CA GLN A 52 18.01 31.09 12.79
C GLN A 52 19.13 31.34 11.81
N ASN A 53 18.80 32.01 10.72
CA ASN A 53 19.77 32.60 9.82
C ASN A 53 20.37 33.84 10.47
N VAL A 54 21.62 33.77 10.91
CA VAL A 54 22.37 34.91 11.46
C VAL A 54 23.46 35.39 10.51
N GLY A 55 23.45 34.88 9.27
CA GLY A 55 24.31 35.29 8.18
C GLY A 55 23.69 36.36 7.30
N SER A 56 24.46 36.90 6.36
CA SER A 56 23.99 37.98 5.47
C SER A 56 23.21 37.49 4.24
N PHE A 57 23.27 36.20 3.89
CA PHE A 57 22.57 35.66 2.72
C PHE A 57 21.17 35.15 3.07
N THR A 58 20.18 35.45 2.24
CA THR A 58 18.89 34.74 2.27
C THR A 58 19.10 33.29 1.87
N TRP A 59 18.65 32.35 2.70
CA TRP A 59 18.69 30.93 2.38
C TRP A 59 17.54 30.61 1.44
N THR A 60 17.82 30.42 0.16
CA THR A 60 16.80 30.08 -0.83
C THR A 60 16.44 28.59 -0.76
N GLN A 61 15.14 28.28 -0.69
CA GLN A 61 14.63 26.91 -0.71
C GLN A 61 14.90 26.23 -2.06
N GLY A 62 14.79 26.98 -3.15
CA GLY A 62 14.87 26.49 -4.53
C GLY A 62 16.01 27.12 -5.33
N GLY A 63 15.97 26.91 -6.64
CA GLY A 63 16.98 27.40 -7.58
C GLY A 63 18.10 26.41 -7.86
N PRO A 64 19.14 26.82 -8.59
CA PRO A 64 20.25 25.95 -9.00
C PRO A 64 21.16 25.54 -7.83
N ASN A 65 21.21 26.35 -6.77
CA ASN A 65 22.03 26.13 -5.58
C ASN A 65 21.18 26.39 -4.32
N PRO A 66 20.19 25.53 -4.01
CA PRO A 66 19.35 25.74 -2.84
C PRO A 66 20.14 25.56 -1.54
N PHE A 67 19.67 26.18 -0.47
CA PHE A 67 20.17 25.92 0.87
C PHE A 67 19.46 24.71 1.48
N ARG A 68 20.20 23.86 2.17
CA ARG A 68 19.68 22.64 2.82
C ARG A 68 20.30 22.43 4.19
N LEU A 69 19.63 21.66 5.04
CA LEU A 69 20.20 21.16 6.28
C LEU A 69 20.80 19.76 6.03
N GLY A 70 22.05 19.54 6.41
CA GLY A 70 22.68 18.22 6.39
C GLY A 70 23.14 17.78 7.78
N PHE A 71 23.69 16.57 7.84
CA PHE A 71 24.40 16.10 9.01
C PHE A 71 25.61 15.25 8.65
N GLN A 72 26.56 15.15 9.58
CA GLN A 72 27.77 14.34 9.47
C GLN A 72 28.01 13.59 10.78
N TRP A 73 28.31 12.30 10.68
CA TRP A 73 28.66 11.46 11.82
C TRP A 73 30.16 11.27 11.90
N TYR A 74 30.72 11.33 13.10
CA TYR A 74 32.12 11.06 13.38
C TYR A 74 32.22 9.93 14.40
N ASN A 75 33.07 8.94 14.15
CA ASN A 75 33.32 7.87 15.11
C ASN A 75 34.14 8.38 16.32
N ALA A 76 34.37 7.53 17.32
CA ALA A 76 35.17 7.88 18.50
C ALA A 76 36.61 8.34 18.18
N ALA A 77 37.17 7.93 17.03
CA ALA A 77 38.48 8.36 16.55
C ALA A 77 38.43 9.70 15.77
N GLY A 78 37.27 10.33 15.65
CA GLY A 78 37.07 11.59 14.93
C GLY A 78 36.98 11.43 13.40
N GLN A 79 36.86 10.20 12.89
CA GLN A 79 36.77 9.93 11.45
C GLN A 79 35.32 10.02 10.98
N LEU A 80 35.11 10.61 9.80
CA LEU A 80 33.79 10.73 9.18
C LEU A 80 33.23 9.33 8.83
N VAL A 81 32.03 9.03 9.31
CA VAL A 81 31.29 7.83 8.96
C VAL A 81 30.70 8.01 7.55
N GLN A 82 31.04 7.09 6.66
CA GLN A 82 30.52 7.07 5.30
C GLN A 82 29.17 6.36 5.27
N PHE A 83 28.21 6.99 4.61
CA PHE A 83 26.96 6.33 4.22
C PHE A 83 27.03 5.98 2.74
N PRO A 84 26.24 4.99 2.28
CA PRO A 84 26.15 4.68 0.86
C PRO A 84 25.81 5.94 0.04
N PRO A 85 26.42 6.15 -1.13
CA PRO A 85 26.27 7.37 -1.93
C PRO A 85 24.82 7.65 -2.36
N GLU A 86 23.97 6.64 -2.39
CA GLU A 86 22.53 6.74 -2.65
C GLU A 86 21.71 7.34 -1.48
N PHE A 87 22.32 7.53 -0.30
CA PHE A 87 21.68 8.14 0.86
C PHE A 87 21.88 9.66 0.85
N ASP A 88 20.84 10.40 0.42
CA ASP A 88 20.81 11.85 0.49
C ASP A 88 20.50 12.33 1.93
N PHE A 89 21.52 12.85 2.60
CA PHE A 89 21.43 13.45 3.95
C PHE A 89 21.00 14.92 3.93
N ARG A 90 20.63 15.49 2.77
CA ARG A 90 20.27 16.90 2.59
C ARG A 90 18.76 17.12 2.69
N MET A 91 18.36 17.96 3.63
CA MET A 91 16.95 18.28 3.86
C MET A 91 16.59 19.65 3.29
N PRO A 92 15.57 19.74 2.41
CA PRO A 92 15.16 21.00 1.83
C PRO A 92 14.54 21.92 2.88
N LEU A 93 14.70 23.23 2.68
CA LEU A 93 13.98 24.23 3.46
C LEU A 93 12.49 24.26 3.03
N PRO A 94 11.56 24.57 3.94
CA PRO A 94 10.13 24.69 3.62
C PRO A 94 9.77 26.01 2.91
N HIS A 95 10.62 27.03 3.03
CA HIS A 95 10.52 28.35 2.41
C HIS A 95 11.87 29.07 2.50
N ASP A 96 12.02 30.17 1.76
CA ASP A 96 13.20 31.03 1.84
C ASP A 96 13.36 31.67 3.22
N VAL A 97 14.57 31.66 3.78
CA VAL A 97 14.86 32.18 5.13
C VAL A 97 15.77 33.41 5.01
N PRO A 98 15.24 34.65 5.07
CA PRO A 98 16.05 35.86 5.01
C PRO A 98 17.00 35.97 6.22
N SER A 99 17.96 36.88 6.15
CA SER A 99 18.80 37.24 7.30
C SER A 99 17.93 37.55 8.53
N ASN A 100 18.32 37.04 9.70
CA ASN A 100 17.57 37.02 10.96
C ASN A 100 16.30 36.17 10.99
N GLY A 101 15.88 35.59 9.86
CA GLY A 101 14.75 34.67 9.76
C GLY A 101 14.98 33.38 10.54
N ILE A 102 13.90 32.74 10.99
CA ILE A 102 13.91 31.50 11.76
C ILE A 102 13.15 30.43 10.99
N VAL A 103 13.68 29.22 10.96
CA VAL A 103 13.05 28.06 10.36
C VAL A 103 13.07 26.88 11.34
N THR A 104 11.96 26.15 11.40
CA THR A 104 11.89 24.87 12.13
C THR A 104 11.79 23.73 11.12
N LEU A 105 12.67 22.75 11.26
CA LEU A 105 12.82 21.62 10.35
C LEU A 105 12.58 20.30 11.09
N GLN A 106 11.84 19.38 10.46
CA GLN A 106 11.77 17.98 10.84
C GLN A 106 12.81 17.21 10.01
N ALA A 107 14.02 17.09 10.53
CA ALA A 107 15.14 16.46 9.86
C ALA A 107 15.12 14.93 10.03
N ARG A 108 15.41 14.19 8.97
CA ARG A 108 15.55 12.73 9.02
C ARG A 108 17.00 12.36 9.31
N LEU A 109 17.28 11.94 10.53
CA LEU A 109 18.59 11.48 10.97
C LEU A 109 18.73 9.98 10.74
N LYS A 110 19.60 9.57 9.80
CA LYS A 110 20.07 8.17 9.70
C LYS A 110 21.18 7.95 10.71
N THR A 111 21.05 6.92 11.52
CA THR A 111 22.08 6.51 12.49
C THR A 111 23.09 5.54 11.83
N PRO A 112 24.35 5.53 12.30
CA PRO A 112 25.34 4.54 11.89
C PRO A 112 24.83 3.10 12.09
N ASP A 113 25.26 2.20 11.24
CA ASP A 113 24.84 0.79 11.29
C ASP A 113 25.58 0.01 12.39
N THR A 114 26.75 0.50 12.80
CA THR A 114 27.56 -0.12 13.85
C THR A 114 27.29 0.54 15.20
N PRO A 115 26.90 -0.22 16.24
CA PRO A 115 26.83 0.26 17.61
C PRO A 115 28.16 0.84 18.08
N GLY A 116 28.11 1.87 18.93
CA GLY A 116 29.31 2.53 19.42
C GLY A 116 29.04 3.96 19.85
N VAL A 117 30.11 4.69 20.21
CA VAL A 117 30.03 6.11 20.57
C VAL A 117 30.44 6.96 19.38
N TYR A 118 29.60 7.95 19.07
CA TYR A 118 29.76 8.82 17.91
C TYR A 118 29.54 10.28 18.30
N GLN A 119 29.90 11.16 17.38
CA GLN A 119 29.53 12.58 17.40
C GLN A 119 28.69 12.86 16.15
N LEU A 120 27.61 13.63 16.31
CA LEU A 120 26.78 14.09 15.20
C LEU A 120 26.92 15.59 15.06
N ARG A 121 27.24 16.06 13.86
CA ARG A 121 27.19 17.48 13.52
C ARG A 121 26.05 17.75 12.56
N TRP A 122 25.08 18.56 12.97
CA TRP A 122 24.15 19.21 12.06
C TRP A 122 24.82 20.44 11.46
N ASP A 123 24.70 20.62 10.15
CA ASP A 123 25.31 21.75 9.46
C ASP A 123 24.46 22.21 8.27
N MET A 124 24.38 23.52 8.06
CA MET A 124 23.75 24.09 6.88
C MET A 124 24.67 23.95 5.67
N VAL A 125 24.09 23.77 4.50
CA VAL A 125 24.80 23.73 3.22
C VAL A 125 24.17 24.66 2.22
N HIS A 126 25.00 25.29 1.41
CA HIS A 126 24.63 25.87 0.14
C HIS A 126 24.99 24.88 -0.96
N GLU A 127 23.99 24.24 -1.57
CA GLU A 127 24.19 23.09 -2.45
C GLU A 127 25.13 23.41 -3.61
N LEU A 128 26.04 22.46 -3.87
CA LEU A 128 27.13 22.58 -4.87
C LEU A 128 28.10 23.76 -4.64
N VAL A 129 28.01 24.46 -3.51
CA VAL A 129 28.87 25.59 -3.16
C VAL A 129 29.72 25.28 -1.93
N THR A 130 29.11 25.16 -0.75
CA THR A 130 29.87 25.03 0.50
C THR A 130 29.01 24.60 1.69
N TRP A 131 29.64 23.91 2.63
CA TRP A 131 29.09 23.69 3.98
C TRP A 131 29.38 24.90 4.86
N PHE A 132 28.48 25.28 5.76
CA PHE A 132 28.66 26.47 6.60
C PHE A 132 29.86 26.30 7.53
N VAL A 133 30.11 25.08 8.05
CA VAL A 133 31.29 24.81 8.88
C VAL A 133 32.60 25.07 8.14
N THR A 134 32.65 24.83 6.83
CA THR A 134 33.85 25.11 6.01
C THR A 134 34.07 26.61 5.81
N GLN A 135 33.05 27.43 6.07
CA GLN A 135 33.11 28.90 6.08
C GLN A 135 33.30 29.45 7.50
N GLY A 136 33.64 28.60 8.48
CA GLY A 136 33.89 28.96 9.87
C GLY A 136 32.64 29.14 10.73
N ASP A 137 31.49 28.58 10.32
CA ASP A 137 30.37 28.37 11.24
C ASP A 137 30.68 27.20 12.21
N ALA A 138 30.02 27.14 13.36
CA ALA A 138 30.23 26.06 14.33
C ALA A 138 29.39 24.80 14.02
N GLY A 139 28.28 24.96 13.27
CA GLY A 139 27.23 23.96 13.21
C GLY A 139 26.62 23.67 14.59
N LEU A 140 25.85 22.58 14.69
CA LEU A 140 25.42 22.02 15.97
C LEU A 140 26.07 20.66 16.16
N LEU A 141 27.05 20.60 17.05
CA LEU A 141 27.71 19.37 17.47
C LEU A 141 26.97 18.75 18.67
N VAL A 142 26.52 17.52 18.52
CA VAL A 142 25.92 16.70 19.58
C VAL A 142 26.87 15.55 19.88
N SER A 143 27.44 15.55 21.08
CA SER A 143 28.46 14.59 21.50
C SER A 143 28.46 14.43 23.03
N PRO A 144 28.64 13.21 23.56
CA PRO A 144 28.64 11.94 22.84
C PRO A 144 27.21 11.50 22.49
N ILE A 145 27.07 10.76 21.38
CA ILE A 145 25.87 9.98 21.07
C ILE A 145 26.22 8.50 21.13
N THR A 146 25.45 7.74 21.91
CA THR A 146 25.57 6.28 21.99
C THR A 146 24.63 5.63 20.98
N ILE A 147 25.21 4.96 19.99
CA ILE A 147 24.48 4.07 19.10
C ILE A 147 24.39 2.68 19.72
N THR A 148 23.18 2.24 20.08
CA THR A 148 22.95 0.94 20.72
C THR A 148 22.61 -0.13 19.70
N GLN A 149 22.95 -1.38 20.02
CA GLN A 149 22.37 -2.51 19.29
C GLN A 149 20.84 -2.47 19.44
N PRO A 150 20.07 -2.80 18.39
CA PRO A 150 18.67 -3.10 18.56
C PRO A 150 18.56 -4.24 19.57
N VAL A 151 17.99 -3.98 20.75
CA VAL A 151 17.78 -5.01 21.76
C VAL A 151 16.81 -6.03 21.16
N PRO A 152 17.15 -7.33 21.06
CA PRO A 152 16.17 -8.35 20.75
C PRO A 152 15.10 -8.30 21.84
N VAL A 153 13.84 -8.12 21.48
CA VAL A 153 12.74 -8.17 22.45
C VAL A 153 12.65 -9.59 23.03
N THR A 154 13.29 -9.80 24.18
CA THR A 154 13.06 -10.99 25.00
C THR A 154 11.74 -10.79 25.75
N PRO A 155 10.74 -11.68 25.62
CA PRO A 155 9.48 -11.51 26.36
C PRO A 155 9.72 -11.76 27.86
N SER A 156 9.29 -10.81 28.69
CA SER A 156 9.25 -10.95 30.16
C SER A 156 7.93 -11.60 30.59
N PRO A 157 7.88 -12.40 31.67
CA PRO A 157 6.74 -13.26 31.98
C PRO A 157 5.57 -12.45 32.56
N THR A 158 4.38 -12.65 32.00
CA THR A 158 3.08 -12.14 32.51
C THR A 158 2.23 -13.37 32.83
N PRO A 159 1.45 -13.39 33.94
CA PRO A 159 1.03 -14.61 34.61
C PRO A 159 0.13 -15.51 33.75
N GLU A 160 0.31 -16.79 34.02
CA GLU A 160 -0.35 -17.96 33.47
C GLU A 160 -1.87 -17.77 33.29
N VAL A 161 -2.28 -17.46 32.06
CA VAL A 161 -3.62 -17.78 31.58
C VAL A 161 -3.48 -19.10 30.82
N THR A 162 -4.11 -20.13 31.37
CA THR A 162 -4.25 -21.47 30.82
C THR A 162 -4.47 -21.43 29.30
N PRO A 163 -3.77 -22.26 28.49
CA PRO A 163 -3.93 -22.22 27.05
C PRO A 163 -5.34 -22.70 26.69
N SER A 164 -6.24 -21.76 26.41
CA SER A 164 -7.38 -22.07 25.56
C SER A 164 -6.84 -22.48 24.19
N PRO A 165 -7.43 -23.48 23.53
CA PRO A 165 -6.89 -24.02 22.29
C PRO A 165 -6.73 -22.88 21.29
N THR A 166 -5.54 -22.82 20.67
CA THR A 166 -5.24 -21.95 19.53
C THR A 166 -6.45 -21.90 18.60
N PRO A 167 -7.15 -20.76 18.48
CA PRO A 167 -8.14 -20.63 17.43
C PRO A 167 -7.40 -20.72 16.10
N ALA A 168 -7.91 -21.52 15.18
CA ALA A 168 -7.52 -21.50 13.78
C ALA A 168 -7.39 -20.03 13.29
N PRO A 169 -6.47 -19.71 12.36
CA PRO A 169 -6.17 -18.33 12.01
C PRO A 169 -7.44 -17.63 11.53
N ALA A 170 -7.98 -16.74 12.36
CA ALA A 170 -9.14 -15.93 11.99
C ALA A 170 -8.75 -15.09 10.77
N GLN A 171 -9.49 -15.24 9.67
CA GLN A 171 -9.32 -14.40 8.48
C GLN A 171 -9.37 -12.92 8.88
N VAL A 172 -8.46 -12.11 8.35
CA VAL A 172 -8.46 -10.67 8.65
C VAL A 172 -9.73 -10.05 8.11
N GLN A 173 -10.48 -9.37 8.98
CA GLN A 173 -11.64 -8.60 8.57
C GLN A 173 -11.19 -7.35 7.81
N ILE A 174 -11.69 -7.20 6.59
CA ILE A 174 -11.46 -6.01 5.76
C ILE A 174 -12.54 -4.99 6.10
N GLN A 175 -12.15 -3.84 6.63
CA GLN A 175 -13.07 -2.75 6.92
C GLN A 175 -13.24 -1.85 5.69
N ASP A 176 -14.46 -1.73 5.17
CA ASP A 176 -14.74 -0.77 4.09
C ASP A 176 -14.90 0.64 4.65
N ILE A 177 -13.98 1.52 4.25
CA ILE A 177 -13.96 2.94 4.59
C ILE A 177 -14.03 3.81 3.34
N SER A 178 -14.26 3.25 2.14
CA SER A 178 -14.20 3.97 0.87
C SER A 178 -15.14 5.19 0.81
N ASN A 179 -16.30 5.11 1.46
CA ASN A 179 -17.27 6.21 1.58
C ASN A 179 -16.94 7.25 2.66
N GLN A 180 -15.91 7.02 3.47
CA GLN A 180 -15.48 7.88 4.57
C GLN A 180 -14.21 8.69 4.24
N LEU A 181 -13.56 8.38 3.12
CA LEU A 181 -12.32 9.00 2.70
C LEU A 181 -12.57 10.28 1.90
N ALA A 182 -11.60 11.19 1.94
CA ALA A 182 -11.61 12.38 1.11
C ALA A 182 -11.73 12.00 -0.37
N GLN A 183 -12.60 12.71 -1.09
CA GLN A 183 -12.79 12.58 -2.53
C GLN A 183 -12.75 13.98 -3.16
N HIS A 184 -12.26 14.05 -4.39
CA HIS A 184 -12.25 15.30 -5.13
C HIS A 184 -13.68 15.77 -5.43
N ALA A 185 -13.92 17.08 -5.44
CA ALA A 185 -15.25 17.64 -5.69
C ALA A 185 -15.87 17.15 -7.03
N SER A 186 -15.14 17.29 -8.14
CA SER A 186 -15.62 16.95 -9.49
C SER A 186 -14.97 15.72 -10.17
N LYS A 187 -13.69 15.42 -9.94
CA LYS A 187 -12.98 14.33 -10.63
C LYS A 187 -13.39 12.95 -10.11
N ARG A 188 -13.51 11.95 -10.99
CA ARG A 188 -13.89 10.58 -10.65
C ARG A 188 -12.99 9.57 -11.36
N TYR A 189 -12.74 8.43 -10.72
CA TYR A 189 -12.10 7.28 -11.38
C TYR A 189 -13.06 6.64 -12.38
N VAL A 190 -12.49 6.02 -13.41
CA VAL A 190 -13.27 5.30 -14.43
C VAL A 190 -13.79 3.99 -13.84
N GLN A 191 -15.04 3.65 -14.15
CA GLN A 191 -15.63 2.38 -13.73
C GLN A 191 -15.20 1.25 -14.67
N ARG A 192 -15.09 0.04 -14.12
CA ARG A 192 -14.86 -1.21 -14.85
C ARG A 192 -15.72 -2.32 -14.26
N PRO A 193 -16.11 -3.34 -15.05
CA PRO A 193 -16.70 -4.56 -14.51
C PRO A 193 -15.65 -5.34 -13.70
N ALA A 194 -16.07 -6.06 -12.66
CA ALA A 194 -15.16 -6.89 -11.86
C ALA A 194 -14.45 -7.98 -12.69
N THR A 195 -15.09 -8.47 -13.76
CA THR A 195 -14.52 -9.45 -14.71
C THR A 195 -13.35 -8.91 -15.53
N ALA A 196 -13.13 -7.59 -15.56
CA ALA A 196 -11.95 -7.00 -16.19
C ALA A 196 -10.69 -7.12 -15.30
N ILE A 197 -10.83 -7.47 -14.03
CA ILE A 197 -9.71 -7.61 -13.11
C ILE A 197 -9.02 -8.95 -13.34
N ARG A 198 -7.71 -8.92 -13.56
CA ARG A 198 -6.90 -10.10 -13.91
C ARG A 198 -5.74 -10.34 -12.95
N ARG A 199 -5.33 -9.32 -12.19
CA ARG A 199 -4.12 -9.39 -11.36
C ARG A 199 -4.21 -8.49 -10.12
N ILE A 200 -3.36 -8.78 -9.15
CA ILE A 200 -3.20 -7.96 -7.94
C ILE A 200 -1.79 -7.36 -7.97
N ILE A 201 -1.69 -6.05 -7.70
CA ILE A 201 -0.41 -5.35 -7.61
C ILE A 201 -0.21 -4.90 -6.17
N VAL A 202 0.86 -5.40 -5.56
CA VAL A 202 1.28 -5.05 -4.21
C VAL A 202 2.15 -3.81 -4.27
N HIS A 203 1.79 -2.83 -3.45
CA HIS A 203 2.49 -1.56 -3.28
C HIS A 203 2.91 -1.39 -1.83
N HIS A 204 3.86 -0.49 -1.61
CA HIS A 204 4.02 0.18 -0.33
C HIS A 204 3.70 1.66 -0.50
N THR A 205 3.47 2.38 0.60
CA THR A 205 3.29 3.84 0.52
C THR A 205 4.63 4.57 0.38
N GLY A 206 5.74 3.95 0.82
CA GLY A 206 7.04 4.61 0.93
C GLY A 206 7.07 5.65 2.06
N THR A 207 6.02 5.70 2.89
CA THR A 207 5.86 6.62 4.02
C THR A 207 6.14 5.91 5.34
N PRO A 208 6.20 6.62 6.48
CA PRO A 208 6.16 5.98 7.79
C PRO A 208 4.92 5.09 7.95
N ALA A 209 5.07 4.02 8.74
CA ALA A 209 4.01 3.07 9.08
C ALA A 209 2.84 3.68 9.89
N THR A 210 3.03 4.89 10.43
CA THR A 210 2.04 5.62 11.24
C THR A 210 1.01 6.38 10.41
N ILE A 211 1.21 6.49 9.09
CA ILE A 211 0.28 7.18 8.20
C ILE A 211 -1.02 6.37 8.09
N THR A 212 -2.17 7.06 8.10
CA THR A 212 -3.48 6.41 7.97
C THR A 212 -4.00 6.48 6.52
N PRO A 213 -4.90 5.57 6.12
CA PRO A 213 -5.59 5.66 4.83
C PRO A 213 -6.27 7.03 4.60
N GLN A 214 -6.85 7.61 5.66
CA GLN A 214 -7.46 8.94 5.66
C GLN A 214 -6.45 10.01 5.24
N ARG A 215 -5.26 10.00 5.86
CA ARG A 215 -4.22 10.97 5.55
C ARG A 215 -3.67 10.81 4.14
N ILE A 216 -3.59 9.58 3.63
CA ILE A 216 -3.20 9.31 2.24
C ILE A 216 -4.27 9.88 1.29
N ALA A 217 -5.55 9.63 1.56
CA ALA A 217 -6.65 10.15 0.76
C ALA A 217 -6.65 11.69 0.73
N GLU A 218 -6.54 12.34 1.89
CA GLU A 218 -6.43 13.80 2.01
C GLU A 218 -5.27 14.36 1.18
N PHE A 219 -4.08 13.79 1.34
CA PHE A 219 -2.89 14.24 0.59
C PHE A 219 -3.08 14.04 -0.93
N GLN A 220 -3.60 12.89 -1.35
CA GLN A 220 -3.79 12.61 -2.77
C GLN A 220 -4.88 13.47 -3.42
N VAL A 221 -5.95 13.79 -2.69
CA VAL A 221 -7.01 14.67 -3.19
C VAL A 221 -6.59 16.13 -3.16
N ASN A 222 -6.09 16.61 -2.03
CA ASN A 222 -5.89 18.05 -1.81
C ASN A 222 -4.56 18.54 -2.40
N GLU A 223 -3.49 17.76 -2.28
CA GLU A 223 -2.14 18.18 -2.71
C GLU A 223 -1.77 17.65 -4.10
N LYS A 224 -2.30 16.48 -4.47
CA LYS A 224 -2.05 15.87 -5.80
C LYS A 224 -3.21 16.02 -6.78
N ASP A 225 -4.31 16.65 -6.36
CA ASP A 225 -5.46 16.94 -7.22
C ASP A 225 -6.03 15.68 -7.92
N LEU A 226 -6.00 14.54 -7.21
CA LEU A 226 -6.47 13.24 -7.69
C LEU A 226 -7.94 13.00 -7.30
N PRO A 227 -8.69 12.16 -8.06
CA PRO A 227 -10.10 11.86 -7.75
C PRO A 227 -10.38 11.33 -6.33
N GLY A 228 -9.41 10.63 -5.74
CA GLY A 228 -9.50 9.98 -4.45
C GLY A 228 -8.23 9.19 -4.16
N ILE A 229 -8.20 8.41 -3.08
CA ILE A 229 -7.06 7.53 -2.81
C ILE A 229 -6.80 6.54 -3.96
N THR A 230 -5.55 6.32 -4.35
CA THR A 230 -5.16 5.60 -5.56
C THR A 230 -5.17 4.07 -5.41
N TYR A 231 -5.34 3.54 -4.20
CA TYR A 231 -5.31 2.11 -3.91
C TYR A 231 -6.70 1.57 -3.59
N HIS A 232 -6.93 0.29 -3.85
CA HIS A 232 -8.19 -0.38 -3.49
C HIS A 232 -8.18 -0.86 -2.05
N PHE A 233 -7.02 -1.31 -1.57
CA PHE A 233 -6.83 -1.72 -0.19
C PHE A 233 -5.59 -1.09 0.42
N CYS A 234 -5.68 -0.75 1.70
CA CYS A 234 -4.55 -0.33 2.53
C CYS A 234 -4.42 -1.23 3.76
N ILE A 235 -3.19 -1.62 4.09
CA ILE A 235 -2.89 -2.49 5.23
C ILE A 235 -1.92 -1.77 6.16
N THR A 236 -2.29 -1.56 7.40
CA THR A 236 -1.45 -0.89 8.42
C THR A 236 -0.43 -1.85 9.03
N ALA A 237 0.61 -1.31 9.65
CA ALA A 237 1.71 -2.11 10.23
C ALA A 237 1.25 -3.06 11.36
N ASP A 238 0.18 -2.72 12.08
CA ASP A 238 -0.43 -3.58 13.09
C ASP A 238 -1.40 -4.63 12.52
N GLY A 239 -1.50 -4.74 11.18
CA GLY A 239 -2.25 -5.80 10.50
C GLY A 239 -3.74 -5.51 10.29
N ARG A 240 -4.20 -4.26 10.44
CA ARG A 240 -5.57 -3.89 10.02
C ARG A 240 -5.62 -3.71 8.50
N ALA A 241 -6.67 -4.24 7.88
CA ALA A 241 -6.91 -4.12 6.44
C ALA A 241 -8.14 -3.25 6.17
N TYR A 242 -8.00 -2.32 5.23
CA TYR A 242 -9.04 -1.37 4.85
C TYR A 242 -9.30 -1.47 3.36
N GLN A 243 -10.57 -1.54 2.96
CA GLN A 243 -10.97 -1.25 1.59
C GLN A 243 -11.16 0.26 1.45
N THR A 244 -10.41 0.85 0.52
CA THR A 244 -10.30 2.30 0.34
C THR A 244 -10.90 2.77 -0.98
N GLN A 245 -11.08 1.88 -1.95
CA GLN A 245 -11.86 2.11 -3.17
C GLN A 245 -12.68 0.86 -3.54
N PRO A 246 -13.86 1.01 -4.16
CA PRO A 246 -14.58 -0.11 -4.76
C PRO A 246 -13.74 -0.83 -5.83
N LEU A 247 -13.82 -2.16 -5.90
CA LEU A 247 -13.14 -2.97 -6.92
C LEU A 247 -13.55 -2.61 -8.35
N THR A 248 -14.74 -2.05 -8.53
CA THR A 248 -15.29 -1.59 -9.80
C THR A 248 -14.72 -0.25 -10.27
N LEU A 249 -13.83 0.39 -9.51
CA LEU A 249 -13.12 1.59 -9.94
C LEU A 249 -11.69 1.27 -10.37
N THR A 250 -11.19 2.01 -11.35
CA THR A 250 -9.80 1.96 -11.81
C THR A 250 -8.95 2.94 -11.02
N ALA A 251 -8.71 2.63 -9.74
CA ALA A 251 -7.89 3.49 -8.89
C ALA A 251 -6.47 3.63 -9.47
N ALA A 252 -5.94 4.85 -9.57
CA ALA A 252 -4.73 5.16 -10.33
C ALA A 252 -3.41 4.80 -9.61
N HIS A 253 -3.24 3.55 -9.16
CA HIS A 253 -2.04 3.08 -8.46
C HIS A 253 -0.86 2.66 -9.36
N ALA A 254 -1.10 2.28 -10.62
CA ALA A 254 -0.11 1.61 -11.45
C ALA A 254 -0.14 2.04 -12.94
N GLY A 255 -0.50 3.29 -13.23
CA GLY A 255 -0.55 3.77 -14.62
C GLY A 255 -1.56 2.98 -15.46
N GLN A 256 -1.14 2.47 -16.64
CA GLN A 256 -2.02 1.66 -17.49
C GLN A 256 -2.42 0.33 -16.84
N ASP A 257 -1.57 -0.22 -15.97
CA ASP A 257 -1.86 -1.48 -15.27
C ASP A 257 -3.03 -1.34 -14.28
N SER A 258 -3.40 -0.11 -13.89
CA SER A 258 -4.59 0.14 -13.06
C SER A 258 -5.91 -0.29 -13.72
N GLN A 259 -5.94 -0.46 -15.04
CA GLN A 259 -7.18 -0.79 -15.77
C GLN A 259 -7.68 -2.21 -15.46
N ASP A 260 -6.76 -3.17 -15.27
CA ASP A 260 -7.06 -4.60 -15.10
C ASP A 260 -6.56 -5.17 -13.75
N SER A 261 -6.21 -4.30 -12.80
CA SER A 261 -5.61 -4.74 -11.54
C SER A 261 -6.21 -4.10 -10.29
N VAL A 262 -6.00 -4.81 -9.17
CA VAL A 262 -6.31 -4.36 -7.82
C VAL A 262 -5.01 -3.98 -7.10
N GLY A 263 -4.87 -2.70 -6.78
CA GLY A 263 -3.78 -2.20 -5.92
C GLY A 263 -4.02 -2.48 -4.44
N VAL A 264 -3.15 -3.31 -3.84
CA VAL A 264 -3.07 -3.57 -2.39
C VAL A 264 -1.83 -2.88 -1.85
N CYS A 265 -2.01 -1.88 -0.98
CA CYS A 265 -0.92 -1.04 -0.49
C CYS A 265 -0.62 -1.31 0.99
N LEU A 266 0.60 -1.71 1.29
CA LEU A 266 1.09 -1.80 2.66
C LEU A 266 1.57 -0.42 3.09
N ILE A 267 0.97 0.13 4.14
CA ILE A 267 1.39 1.41 4.72
C ILE A 267 2.72 1.20 5.42
N GLY A 268 3.75 1.86 4.91
CA GLY A 268 5.12 1.72 5.36
C GLY A 268 6.13 1.87 4.23
N ASN A 269 7.40 1.79 4.58
CA ASN A 269 8.51 1.82 3.65
C ASN A 269 9.36 0.57 3.82
N PHE A 270 9.16 -0.40 2.93
CA PHE A 270 9.87 -1.68 2.95
C PHE A 270 11.10 -1.71 2.03
N THR A 271 11.67 -0.54 1.73
CA THR A 271 12.85 -0.47 0.85
C THR A 271 14.05 -1.22 1.44
N SER A 272 14.26 -1.12 2.75
CA SER A 272 15.40 -1.74 3.42
C SER A 272 15.02 -2.87 4.38
N THR A 273 13.76 -2.91 4.84
CA THR A 273 13.27 -3.94 5.76
C THR A 273 11.96 -4.52 5.24
N PRO A 274 11.73 -5.85 5.36
CA PRO A 274 10.42 -6.44 5.06
C PRO A 274 9.32 -5.88 5.97
N PRO A 275 8.03 -6.04 5.59
CA PRO A 275 6.92 -5.66 6.46
C PRO A 275 6.91 -6.47 7.78
N PRO A 276 6.42 -5.90 8.89
CA PRO A 276 6.22 -6.63 10.14
C PRO A 276 5.32 -7.86 9.96
N GLN A 277 5.49 -8.89 10.80
CA GLN A 277 4.77 -10.15 10.68
C GLN A 277 3.24 -9.96 10.69
N SER A 278 2.70 -9.08 11.54
CA SER A 278 1.27 -8.74 11.58
C SER A 278 0.75 -8.23 10.24
N GLN A 279 1.50 -7.30 9.62
CA GLN A 279 1.17 -6.74 8.32
C GLN A 279 1.34 -7.75 7.19
N PHE A 280 2.36 -8.62 7.28
CA PHE A 280 2.58 -9.72 6.35
C PHE A 280 1.43 -10.73 6.37
N GLU A 281 1.01 -11.20 7.55
CA GLU A 281 -0.11 -12.13 7.70
C GLU A 281 -1.43 -11.53 7.22
N ALA A 282 -1.67 -10.25 7.54
CA ALA A 282 -2.84 -9.52 7.05
C ALA A 282 -2.82 -9.39 5.52
N THR A 283 -1.66 -9.08 4.95
CA THR A 283 -1.47 -9.04 3.49
C THR A 283 -1.76 -10.39 2.87
N ALA A 284 -1.22 -11.49 3.42
CA ALA A 284 -1.49 -12.82 2.91
C ALA A 284 -2.99 -13.17 2.98
N SER A 285 -3.68 -12.78 4.06
CA SER A 285 -5.13 -12.99 4.22
C SER A 285 -5.95 -12.18 3.20
N VAL A 286 -5.62 -10.91 2.98
CA VAL A 286 -6.27 -10.05 1.98
C VAL A 286 -6.03 -10.59 0.57
N LEU A 287 -4.79 -10.97 0.24
CA LEU A 287 -4.45 -11.56 -1.05
C LEU A 287 -5.21 -12.88 -1.29
N ALA A 288 -5.34 -13.72 -0.27
CA ALA A 288 -6.11 -14.96 -0.35
C ALA A 288 -7.61 -14.69 -0.62
N GLN A 289 -8.22 -13.74 0.11
CA GLN A 289 -9.62 -13.35 -0.08
C GLN A 289 -9.87 -12.77 -1.47
N LEU A 290 -8.98 -11.91 -1.97
CA LEU A 290 -9.08 -11.32 -3.31
C LEU A 290 -8.85 -12.35 -4.41
N ALA A 291 -7.84 -13.22 -4.26
CA ALA A 291 -7.56 -14.28 -5.21
C ALA A 291 -8.74 -15.24 -5.36
N ALA A 292 -9.34 -15.66 -4.24
CA ALA A 292 -10.51 -16.54 -4.25
C ALA A 292 -11.75 -15.85 -4.84
N SER A 293 -12.06 -14.61 -4.44
CA SER A 293 -13.28 -13.91 -4.89
C SER A 293 -13.23 -13.45 -6.34
N LEU A 294 -12.05 -13.11 -6.87
CA LEU A 294 -11.86 -12.63 -8.23
C LEU A 294 -11.33 -13.70 -9.18
N ASN A 295 -11.17 -14.94 -8.70
CA ASN A 295 -10.56 -16.05 -9.44
C ASN A 295 -9.18 -15.69 -10.02
N ILE A 296 -8.37 -14.96 -9.24
CA ILE A 296 -7.01 -14.56 -9.62
C ILE A 296 -6.05 -15.65 -9.18
N ARG A 297 -5.23 -16.14 -10.12
CA ARG A 297 -4.21 -17.13 -9.81
C ARG A 297 -3.06 -16.50 -9.03
N LEU A 298 -2.40 -17.28 -8.19
CA LEU A 298 -1.29 -16.80 -7.36
C LEU A 298 -0.07 -16.31 -8.17
N ASP A 299 0.12 -16.79 -9.40
CA ASP A 299 1.13 -16.30 -10.34
C ASP A 299 0.79 -14.93 -10.95
N GLN A 300 -0.44 -14.44 -10.74
CA GLN A 300 -0.91 -13.13 -11.19
C GLN A 300 -0.89 -12.08 -10.05
N ILE A 301 -0.07 -12.32 -9.03
CA ILE A 301 0.20 -11.37 -7.95
C ILE A 301 1.63 -10.84 -8.12
N PHE A 302 1.73 -9.52 -8.31
CA PHE A 302 2.99 -8.84 -8.63
C PHE A 302 3.30 -7.78 -7.58
N GLY A 303 4.56 -7.58 -7.24
CA GLY A 303 5.01 -6.31 -6.68
C GLY A 303 5.12 -5.28 -7.81
N TYR A 304 4.76 -4.02 -7.56
CA TYR A 304 4.75 -3.02 -8.64
C TYR A 304 6.10 -2.87 -9.38
N ARG A 305 7.23 -3.07 -8.69
CA ARG A 305 8.58 -3.11 -9.25
C ARG A 305 8.83 -4.17 -10.31
N GLU A 306 8.00 -5.20 -10.35
CA GLU A 306 8.12 -6.29 -11.34
C GLU A 306 7.53 -5.87 -12.69
N LEU A 307 6.74 -4.78 -12.71
CA LEU A 307 6.07 -4.27 -13.90
C LEU A 307 6.78 -3.02 -14.44
N VAL A 308 7.30 -2.17 -13.55
CA VAL A 308 7.96 -0.91 -13.91
C VAL A 308 9.17 -0.63 -13.02
N ASN A 309 10.05 0.28 -13.44
CA ASN A 309 11.17 0.73 -12.64
C ASN A 309 10.70 1.61 -11.47
N THR A 310 10.42 0.99 -10.32
CA THR A 310 9.93 1.65 -9.10
C THR A 310 10.47 0.96 -7.84
N GLN A 311 10.52 1.71 -6.73
CA GLN A 311 10.87 1.17 -5.42
C GLN A 311 9.68 0.51 -4.71
N SER A 312 8.48 0.47 -5.27
CA SER A 312 7.31 -0.15 -4.64
C SER A 312 7.18 -1.64 -5.01
N PRO A 313 6.84 -2.58 -4.10
CA PRO A 313 6.49 -2.43 -2.69
C PRO A 313 7.68 -2.44 -1.69
N GLY A 314 8.86 -1.94 -2.07
CA GLY A 314 10.08 -1.87 -1.25
C GLY A 314 11.14 -2.90 -1.63
N ASN A 315 12.41 -2.51 -1.82
CA ASN A 315 13.46 -3.32 -2.46
C ASN A 315 13.71 -4.68 -1.79
N THR A 316 13.21 -4.87 -0.57
CA THR A 316 13.17 -6.18 0.09
C THR A 316 12.15 -7.15 -0.51
N TRP A 317 11.23 -6.74 -1.39
CA TRP A 317 10.21 -7.60 -2.00
C TRP A 317 10.71 -8.97 -2.48
N PRO A 318 11.86 -9.08 -3.18
CA PRO A 318 12.38 -10.39 -3.57
C PRO A 318 12.64 -11.34 -2.39
N THR A 319 12.87 -10.82 -1.18
CA THR A 319 13.16 -11.63 0.01
C THR A 319 11.90 -12.20 0.68
N TRP A 320 10.71 -11.66 0.40
CA TRP A 320 9.47 -12.08 1.08
C TRP A 320 8.30 -12.39 0.14
N LYS A 321 8.42 -12.13 -1.17
CA LYS A 321 7.40 -12.48 -2.17
C LYS A 321 6.98 -13.94 -2.09
N GLU A 322 7.95 -14.86 -2.22
CA GLU A 322 7.64 -16.29 -2.30
C GLU A 322 6.95 -16.78 -1.02
N ALA A 323 7.44 -16.35 0.14
CA ALA A 323 6.83 -16.66 1.42
C ALA A 323 5.39 -16.11 1.52
N LEU A 324 5.15 -14.88 1.05
CA LEU A 324 3.82 -14.27 1.04
C LEU A 324 2.84 -15.04 0.15
N ILE A 325 3.26 -15.38 -1.07
CA ILE A 325 2.43 -16.12 -2.02
C ILE A 325 2.13 -17.53 -1.50
N LYS A 326 3.14 -18.21 -0.94
CA LYS A 326 2.96 -19.50 -0.29
C LYS A 326 2.00 -19.41 0.89
N ARG A 327 2.09 -18.35 1.70
CA ARG A 327 1.19 -18.12 2.83
C ARG A 327 -0.24 -17.86 2.36
N ALA A 328 -0.44 -16.99 1.35
CA ALA A 328 -1.75 -16.74 0.75
C ALA A 328 -2.35 -18.03 0.17
N GLY A 329 -1.57 -18.83 -0.57
CA GLY A 329 -1.99 -20.13 -1.07
C GLY A 329 -2.35 -21.11 0.05
N SER A 330 -1.57 -21.15 1.13
CA SER A 330 -1.94 -21.93 2.32
C SER A 330 -3.28 -21.48 2.89
N LEU A 331 -3.56 -20.17 2.95
CA LEU A 331 -4.82 -19.65 3.46
C LEU A 331 -5.99 -19.94 2.52
N ILE A 332 -5.79 -20.03 1.21
CA ILE A 332 -6.80 -20.48 0.25
C ILE A 332 -7.12 -21.96 0.46
N SER A 333 -6.08 -22.79 0.71
CA SER A 333 -6.25 -24.23 0.98
C SER A 333 -6.73 -24.56 2.41
N SER A 334 -6.37 -23.72 3.39
CA SER A 334 -6.69 -23.90 4.83
C SER A 334 -7.98 -23.20 5.22
N ALA A 335 -8.37 -22.14 4.51
CA ALA A 335 -9.77 -21.82 4.41
C ALA A 335 -10.40 -23.10 3.88
N ALA A 336 -11.10 -23.81 4.76
CA ALA A 336 -11.92 -24.94 4.38
C ALA A 336 -12.58 -24.59 3.03
N PRO A 337 -12.61 -25.52 2.04
CA PRO A 337 -13.20 -25.25 0.74
C PRO A 337 -14.47 -24.46 0.99
N PRO A 338 -14.59 -23.26 0.39
CA PRO A 338 -15.43 -22.15 0.89
C PRO A 338 -16.67 -22.77 1.45
N ALA A 339 -16.83 -22.72 2.79
CA ALA A 339 -17.71 -23.60 3.55
C ALA A 339 -18.78 -24.14 2.62
N GLN A 340 -18.65 -25.42 2.20
CA GLN A 340 -19.72 -26.13 1.49
C GLN A 340 -20.98 -25.60 2.14
N PRO A 341 -21.84 -24.86 1.41
CA PRO A 341 -22.89 -24.09 2.04
C PRO A 341 -23.54 -25.05 3.01
N SER A 342 -23.59 -24.70 4.30
CA SER A 342 -24.36 -25.47 5.28
C SER A 342 -25.63 -25.90 4.54
N PRO A 343 -25.97 -27.20 4.48
CA PRO A 343 -26.81 -27.81 3.45
C PRO A 343 -28.29 -27.39 3.47
N ALA A 344 -28.57 -26.10 3.57
CA ALA A 344 -29.90 -25.53 3.74
C ALA A 344 -30.16 -24.32 2.84
N ALA A 345 -29.13 -23.61 2.34
CA ALA A 345 -29.37 -22.46 1.45
C ALA A 345 -28.70 -22.67 0.09
N LYS A 346 -29.45 -23.24 -0.84
CA LYS A 346 -29.19 -23.20 -2.28
C LYS A 346 -29.82 -21.90 -2.82
N PRO A 347 -29.07 -20.81 -2.98
CA PRO A 347 -29.62 -19.50 -3.35
C PRO A 347 -30.22 -19.50 -4.76
N ILE A 348 -29.78 -20.42 -5.63
CA ILE A 348 -30.31 -20.57 -6.98
C ILE A 348 -31.40 -21.63 -6.97
N ASP A 349 -32.62 -21.30 -7.40
CA ASP A 349 -33.72 -22.26 -7.43
C ASP A 349 -33.58 -23.27 -8.59
N HIS A 350 -33.20 -22.79 -9.77
CA HIS A 350 -32.98 -23.60 -10.96
C HIS A 350 -31.85 -23.02 -11.82
N TYR A 351 -30.84 -23.84 -12.11
CA TYR A 351 -29.74 -23.51 -13.01
C TYR A 351 -29.77 -24.38 -14.27
N LEU A 352 -29.74 -23.75 -15.44
CA LEU A 352 -29.62 -24.40 -16.74
C LEU A 352 -28.13 -24.42 -17.14
N LEU A 353 -27.50 -25.59 -17.02
CA LEU A 353 -26.09 -25.78 -17.29
C LEU A 353 -25.86 -26.13 -18.77
N LEU A 354 -25.13 -25.26 -19.45
CA LEU A 354 -24.67 -25.41 -20.83
C LEU A 354 -23.19 -25.82 -20.87
N TRP A 355 -22.77 -26.47 -21.95
CA TRP A 355 -21.36 -26.78 -22.18
C TRP A 355 -20.64 -25.67 -22.96
N HIS A 356 -19.36 -25.46 -22.65
CA HIS A 356 -18.49 -24.52 -23.35
C HIS A 356 -17.05 -25.05 -23.35
N ARG A 357 -16.40 -25.10 -24.51
CA ARG A 357 -15.05 -25.69 -24.71
C ARG A 357 -13.99 -24.66 -25.13
N GLY A 358 -14.35 -23.38 -25.21
CA GLY A 358 -13.46 -22.33 -25.68
C GLY A 358 -13.38 -22.25 -27.22
N GLY A 359 -12.77 -21.18 -27.73
CA GLY A 359 -12.54 -21.02 -29.18
C GLY A 359 -13.81 -20.96 -30.03
N GLY A 360 -14.94 -20.52 -29.47
CA GLY A 360 -16.23 -20.48 -30.17
C GLY A 360 -16.95 -21.83 -30.25
N ASN A 361 -16.44 -22.89 -29.61
CA ASN A 361 -17.11 -24.18 -29.52
C ASN A 361 -17.90 -24.28 -28.22
N TRP A 362 -19.22 -24.11 -28.31
CA TRP A 362 -20.11 -24.06 -27.15
C TRP A 362 -21.52 -24.51 -27.52
N ALA A 363 -22.37 -24.65 -26.52
CA ALA A 363 -23.75 -25.11 -26.62
C ALA A 363 -24.71 -24.09 -27.30
N GLU A 364 -24.30 -23.50 -28.43
CA GLU A 364 -25.08 -22.48 -29.13
C GLU A 364 -26.46 -23.00 -29.53
N TRP A 365 -26.51 -24.17 -30.17
CA TRP A 365 -27.75 -24.76 -30.65
C TRP A 365 -28.65 -25.25 -29.52
N ASP A 366 -28.06 -25.79 -28.44
CA ASP A 366 -28.81 -26.17 -27.24
C ASP A 366 -29.46 -24.93 -26.58
N LEU A 367 -28.74 -23.82 -26.47
CA LEU A 367 -29.30 -22.56 -25.95
C LEU A 367 -30.41 -22.03 -26.85
N ARG A 368 -30.21 -22.00 -28.17
CA ARG A 368 -31.25 -21.58 -29.14
C ARG A 368 -32.49 -22.46 -29.03
N GLY A 369 -32.33 -23.77 -28.88
CA GLY A 369 -33.43 -24.72 -28.69
C GLY A 369 -34.15 -24.58 -27.35
N ALA A 370 -33.52 -23.95 -26.35
CA ALA A 370 -34.07 -23.75 -25.02
C ALA A 370 -34.72 -22.39 -24.79
N LEU A 371 -34.69 -21.47 -25.75
CA LEU A 371 -35.21 -20.10 -25.57
C LEU A 371 -36.66 -20.05 -25.10
N ASP A 372 -37.55 -20.87 -25.67
CA ASP A 372 -38.97 -20.92 -25.25
C ASP A 372 -39.11 -21.46 -23.82
N TYR A 373 -38.29 -22.46 -23.45
CA TYR A 373 -38.27 -23.03 -22.10
C TYR A 373 -37.75 -22.03 -21.07
N ILE A 374 -36.71 -21.27 -21.43
CA ILE A 374 -36.17 -20.16 -20.64
C ILE A 374 -37.22 -19.05 -20.46
N GLY A 375 -37.97 -18.72 -21.52
CA GLY A 375 -39.05 -17.73 -21.46
C GLY A 375 -40.21 -18.17 -20.57
N GLN A 376 -40.48 -19.47 -20.47
CA GLN A 376 -41.56 -20.03 -19.66
C GLN A 376 -41.21 -20.14 -18.17
N PHE A 377 -39.95 -20.42 -17.83
CA PHE A 377 -39.53 -20.72 -16.46
C PHE A 377 -38.42 -19.77 -15.99
N PRO A 378 -38.59 -19.05 -14.87
CA PRO A 378 -37.55 -18.17 -14.35
C PRO A 378 -36.37 -19.01 -13.86
N LEU A 379 -35.22 -18.94 -14.52
CA LEU A 379 -34.05 -19.75 -14.19
C LEU A 379 -32.75 -18.97 -14.41
N THR A 380 -31.67 -19.45 -13.82
CA THR A 380 -30.30 -18.95 -14.08
C THR A 380 -29.66 -19.79 -15.17
N ILE A 381 -28.93 -19.18 -16.11
CA ILE A 381 -28.27 -19.89 -17.21
C ILE A 381 -26.77 -19.64 -17.11
N GLY A 382 -25.97 -20.67 -17.33
CA GLY A 382 -24.54 -20.46 -17.52
C GLY A 382 -23.78 -21.74 -17.85
N PHE A 383 -22.45 -21.64 -17.76
CA PHE A 383 -21.52 -22.68 -18.18
C PHE A 383 -20.74 -23.29 -17.02
N SER A 384 -20.92 -22.77 -15.80
CA SER A 384 -20.09 -23.10 -14.65
C SER A 384 -20.71 -24.23 -13.82
N VAL A 385 -20.00 -25.35 -13.73
CA VAL A 385 -20.36 -26.45 -12.81
C VAL A 385 -20.32 -25.97 -11.36
N GLU A 386 -19.40 -25.07 -11.01
CA GLU A 386 -19.30 -24.53 -9.65
C GLU A 386 -20.49 -23.63 -9.29
N GLU A 387 -21.00 -22.83 -10.23
CA GLU A 387 -22.24 -22.06 -10.02
C GLU A 387 -23.45 -22.99 -9.94
N ALA A 388 -23.51 -24.03 -10.79
CA ALA A 388 -24.58 -25.00 -10.78
C ALA A 388 -24.67 -25.76 -9.43
N LYS A 389 -23.54 -25.99 -8.73
CA LYS A 389 -23.53 -26.56 -7.37
C LYS A 389 -24.26 -25.70 -6.34
N LEU A 390 -24.49 -24.42 -6.60
CA LEU A 390 -25.26 -23.53 -5.72
C LEU A 390 -26.78 -23.64 -5.93
N ALA A 391 -27.25 -24.41 -6.92
CA ALA A 391 -28.65 -24.53 -7.27
C ALA A 391 -29.39 -25.70 -6.60
N LYS A 392 -30.68 -25.52 -6.30
CA LYS A 392 -31.56 -26.60 -5.83
C LYS A 392 -31.77 -27.62 -6.94
N ASN A 393 -32.15 -27.12 -8.12
CA ASN A 393 -32.37 -27.92 -9.32
C ASN A 393 -31.37 -27.52 -10.41
N VAL A 394 -30.81 -28.49 -11.11
CA VAL A 394 -29.92 -28.25 -12.25
C VAL A 394 -30.45 -29.02 -13.45
N THR A 395 -30.78 -28.31 -14.53
CA THR A 395 -31.05 -28.93 -15.83
C THR A 395 -29.77 -28.86 -16.67
N ILE A 396 -29.21 -30.00 -17.04
CA ILE A 396 -28.05 -30.06 -17.93
C ILE A 396 -28.54 -30.21 -19.36
N LEU A 397 -28.13 -29.30 -20.24
CA LEU A 397 -28.42 -29.37 -21.68
C LEU A 397 -27.23 -29.89 -22.46
N GLY A 398 -27.50 -30.91 -23.27
CA GLY A 398 -26.51 -31.57 -24.12
C GLY A 398 -26.04 -32.92 -23.59
N GLY A 399 -25.61 -33.77 -24.52
CA GLY A 399 -25.15 -35.13 -24.24
C GLY A 399 -23.81 -35.21 -23.50
N PRO A 400 -23.30 -36.43 -23.23
CA PRO A 400 -22.01 -36.65 -22.56
C PRO A 400 -20.83 -35.99 -23.27
N ASN A 401 -20.96 -35.78 -24.59
CA ASN A 401 -20.01 -35.03 -25.39
C ASN A 401 -20.03 -33.53 -25.04
N GLY A 402 -21.16 -32.95 -24.63
CA GLY A 402 -21.20 -31.56 -24.17
C GLY A 402 -20.71 -31.44 -22.73
N VAL A 403 -21.54 -31.91 -21.79
CA VAL A 403 -21.24 -31.94 -20.36
C VAL A 403 -20.98 -33.40 -19.96
N PRO A 404 -19.77 -33.76 -19.49
CA PRO A 404 -19.45 -35.14 -19.10
C PRO A 404 -20.42 -35.70 -18.05
N ALA A 405 -20.69 -37.00 -18.11
CA ALA A 405 -21.59 -37.68 -17.16
C ALA A 405 -21.08 -37.65 -15.70
N THR A 406 -19.77 -37.43 -15.50
CA THR A 406 -19.18 -37.23 -14.17
C THR A 406 -19.71 -35.97 -13.48
N VAL A 407 -20.20 -34.99 -14.25
CA VAL A 407 -20.79 -33.76 -13.70
C VAL A 407 -22.12 -34.03 -13.01
N ASP A 408 -22.92 -35.00 -13.47
CA ASP A 408 -24.17 -35.39 -12.80
C ASP A 408 -23.87 -35.86 -11.37
N GLN A 409 -22.83 -36.69 -11.20
CA GLN A 409 -22.42 -37.20 -9.90
C GLN A 409 -21.89 -36.08 -8.99
N LEU A 410 -21.08 -35.17 -9.54
CA LEU A 410 -20.56 -34.01 -8.81
C LEU A 410 -21.67 -33.08 -8.30
N LEU A 411 -22.67 -32.80 -9.13
CA LEU A 411 -23.80 -31.94 -8.76
C LEU A 411 -24.73 -32.61 -7.74
N ARG A 412 -24.99 -33.92 -7.90
CA ARG A 412 -25.76 -34.68 -6.91
C ARG A 412 -25.04 -34.78 -5.56
N ALA A 413 -23.73 -34.98 -5.57
CA ALA A 413 -22.90 -34.98 -4.36
C ALA A 413 -22.92 -33.61 -3.66
N ALA A 414 -23.07 -32.52 -4.42
CA ALA A 414 -23.26 -31.18 -3.88
C ALA A 414 -24.70 -30.91 -3.39
N GLY A 415 -25.62 -31.89 -3.45
CA GLY A 415 -27.01 -31.74 -2.99
C GLY A 415 -27.96 -31.11 -4.02
N CYS A 416 -27.60 -31.07 -5.30
CA CYS A 416 -28.51 -30.64 -6.37
C CYS A 416 -29.44 -31.78 -6.82
N LYS A 417 -30.70 -31.47 -7.10
CA LYS A 417 -31.57 -32.30 -7.94
C LYS A 417 -31.17 -32.10 -9.40
N VAL A 418 -30.61 -33.12 -10.04
CA VAL A 418 -30.11 -33.01 -11.42
C VAL A 418 -31.07 -33.67 -12.40
N ASP A 419 -31.42 -32.95 -13.46
CA ASP A 419 -32.16 -33.46 -14.61
C ASP A 419 -31.34 -33.22 -15.88
N ARG A 420 -31.06 -34.27 -16.64
CA ARG A 420 -30.26 -34.17 -17.86
C ARG A 420 -31.17 -34.33 -19.07
N LEU A 421 -31.17 -33.33 -19.93
CA LEU A 421 -31.88 -33.34 -21.21
C LEU A 421 -30.84 -33.40 -22.33
N ALA A 422 -30.58 -34.65 -22.74
CA ALA A 422 -29.60 -35.00 -23.74
C ALA A 422 -30.27 -35.85 -24.82
N GLY A 423 -30.87 -35.21 -25.82
CA GLY A 423 -31.27 -35.89 -27.05
C GLY A 423 -30.04 -36.42 -27.81
N ALA A 424 -30.23 -37.43 -28.65
CA ALA A 424 -29.17 -37.88 -29.56
C ALA A 424 -28.83 -36.80 -30.60
N THR A 425 -29.77 -35.88 -30.85
CA THR A 425 -29.59 -34.68 -31.67
C THR A 425 -30.11 -33.44 -30.96
N GLU A 426 -29.66 -32.26 -31.39
CA GLU A 426 -30.12 -30.96 -30.91
C GLU A 426 -31.66 -30.81 -31.05
N ASN A 427 -32.21 -31.34 -32.15
CA ASN A 427 -33.64 -31.29 -32.41
C ASN A 427 -34.43 -32.19 -31.43
N GLU A 428 -33.85 -33.30 -30.99
CA GLU A 428 -34.43 -34.14 -29.95
C GLU A 428 -34.38 -33.45 -28.58
N THR A 429 -33.26 -32.82 -28.22
CA THR A 429 -33.17 -32.02 -26.98
C THR A 429 -34.22 -30.91 -26.96
N ARG A 430 -34.39 -30.18 -28.08
CA ARG A 430 -35.45 -29.18 -28.24
C ARG A 430 -36.84 -29.78 -28.05
N LYS A 431 -37.14 -30.92 -28.69
CA LYS A 431 -38.44 -31.60 -28.52
C LYS A 431 -38.72 -31.97 -27.06
N MET A 432 -37.72 -32.44 -26.32
CA MET A 432 -37.86 -32.76 -24.90
C MET A 432 -38.25 -31.51 -24.09
N LEU A 433 -37.62 -30.37 -24.36
CA LEU A 433 -37.94 -29.09 -23.71
C LEU A 433 -39.34 -28.59 -24.08
N THR A 434 -39.73 -28.65 -25.35
CA THR A 434 -41.08 -28.29 -25.80
C THR A 434 -42.15 -29.14 -25.13
N GLU A 435 -41.88 -30.44 -24.93
CA GLU A 435 -42.83 -31.34 -24.28
C GLU A 435 -43.00 -31.00 -22.80
N LEU A 436 -41.92 -30.60 -22.10
CA LEU A 436 -42.00 -30.11 -20.73
C LEU A 436 -42.90 -28.88 -20.61
N ILE A 437 -42.75 -27.91 -21.51
CA ILE A 437 -43.60 -26.71 -21.57
C ILE A 437 -45.07 -27.09 -21.76
N LYS A 438 -45.38 -27.97 -22.74
CA LYS A 438 -46.75 -28.42 -23.01
C LYS A 438 -47.40 -29.11 -21.82
N GLN A 439 -46.62 -29.86 -21.06
CA GLN A 439 -47.09 -30.56 -19.86
C GLN A 439 -47.14 -29.65 -18.62
N GLY A 440 -46.74 -28.37 -18.74
CA GLY A 440 -46.61 -27.46 -17.60
C GLY A 440 -45.54 -27.89 -16.58
N LYS A 441 -44.65 -28.79 -16.97
CA LYS A 441 -43.61 -29.34 -16.10
C LYS A 441 -42.31 -28.58 -16.29
N ARG A 442 -41.70 -28.21 -15.17
CA ARG A 442 -40.37 -27.59 -15.19
C ARG A 442 -39.27 -28.62 -15.39
N PHE A 443 -39.42 -29.84 -14.88
CA PHE A 443 -38.41 -30.88 -14.95
C PHE A 443 -39.01 -32.19 -15.48
N ARG A 444 -38.21 -33.01 -16.15
CA ARG A 444 -38.60 -34.33 -16.65
C ARG A 444 -38.70 -35.35 -15.53
N ASN A 445 -37.70 -35.38 -14.65
CA ASN A 445 -37.55 -36.44 -13.64
C ASN A 445 -37.58 -35.92 -12.19
N LEU A 446 -37.79 -34.62 -11.97
CA LEU A 446 -37.82 -34.02 -10.64
C LEU A 446 -39.26 -33.67 -10.26
N GLN A 447 -39.66 -34.06 -9.04
CA GLN A 447 -40.89 -33.59 -8.40
C GLN A 447 -40.68 -32.23 -7.75
#